data_AF-M4CTR1-F1
#
_entry.id   AF-M4CTR1-F1
#
_cell.length_a   1.000
_cell.length_b   1.000
_cell.length_c   1.000
_cell.angle_alpha   90.00
_cell.angle_beta   90.00
_cell.angle_gamma   90.00
#
_symmetry.space_group_name_H-M   'P 1'
#
loop_
_entity.id
_entity.type
_entity.pdbx_description
1 polymer ?
#
loop_
_entity_poly.entity_id
_entity_poly.type
_entity_poly.pdbx_seq_one_letter_code
_entity_poly.pdbx_strand_id
1 'polypeptide(L)'
;MGVVDLITRVDSICKKYEKYDLVKQREEANISGDDAFSRLYSSFESALETLLQKTEEFSSETNRAKAVAMNAEIRRTKARLLEGVPKLQRLALKRVKGLSQEEFDARNDMVLSLREKIESVPEGSVPINGWTASTSYTNIRLDTNVSGLDFIAEGLDTLKNMAQDINEELDRQEPLVDEIDTKIDKASTDLKSTNVKLKDTAFRGGDGQVEAVCDACRSEGADASTCTAASFLDAFVLSTSFGLVWFGPRAR
;
A
#
# COMPACT_ATOMS: atom_id res chain seq x y z
N MET A 1 14.05 -10.18 51.23
CA MET A 1 13.54 -10.04 49.86
C MET A 1 13.84 -11.34 49.15
N GLY A 2 12.81 -12.12 48.80
CA GLY A 2 12.99 -13.42 48.18
C GLY A 2 13.27 -13.33 46.69
N VAL A 3 13.79 -14.40 46.08
CA VAL A 3 14.01 -14.49 44.63
C VAL A 3 12.71 -14.26 43.85
N VAL A 4 11.57 -14.70 44.40
CA VAL A 4 10.24 -14.50 43.82
C VAL A 4 9.83 -13.01 43.82
N ASP A 5 10.15 -12.27 44.89
CA ASP A 5 9.90 -10.82 44.95
C ASP A 5 10.75 -10.06 43.93
N LEU A 6 11.98 -10.50 43.72
CA LEU A 6 12.88 -9.94 42.71
C LEU A 6 12.34 -10.17 41.30
N ILE A 7 11.91 -11.39 40.96
CA ILE A 7 11.37 -11.73 39.64
C ILE A 7 10.11 -10.93 39.33
N THR A 8 9.16 -10.87 40.26
CA THR A 8 7.91 -10.12 40.07
C THR A 8 8.16 -8.61 39.95
N ARG A 9 9.12 -8.07 40.70
CA ARG A 9 9.49 -6.66 40.62
C ARG A 9 10.24 -6.35 39.32
N VAL A 10 11.07 -7.25 38.82
CA VAL A 10 11.71 -7.14 37.50
C VAL A 10 10.66 -7.20 36.38
N ASP A 11 9.72 -8.14 36.44
CA ASP A 11 8.62 -8.23 35.46
C ASP A 11 7.77 -6.96 35.42
N SER A 12 7.48 -6.39 36.60
CA SER A 12 6.78 -5.11 36.75
C SER A 12 7.55 -3.94 36.14
N ILE A 13 8.89 -3.96 36.25
CA ILE A 13 9.77 -2.95 35.65
C ILE A 13 9.78 -3.14 34.14
N CYS A 14 9.96 -4.35 33.62
CA CYS A 14 9.93 -4.64 32.18
C CYS A 14 8.62 -4.16 31.55
N LYS A 15 7.46 -4.46 32.14
CA LYS A 15 6.14 -3.98 31.67
C LYS A 15 6.00 -2.46 31.64
N LYS A 16 6.58 -1.74 32.62
CA LYS A 16 6.54 -0.26 32.63
C LYS A 16 7.35 0.36 31.48
N TYR A 17 8.39 -0.32 31.03
CA TYR A 17 9.28 0.16 29.97
C TYR A 17 9.00 -0.45 28.60
N GLU A 18 8.10 -1.43 28.51
CA GLU A 18 7.65 -2.05 27.27
C GLU A 18 7.15 -1.02 26.24
N LYS A 19 6.54 0.08 26.70
CA LYS A 19 6.12 1.21 25.84
C LYS A 19 7.26 2.00 25.18
N TYR A 20 8.51 1.81 25.63
CA TYR A 20 9.70 2.42 25.04
C TYR A 20 10.46 1.46 24.14
N ASP A 21 9.99 0.21 24.01
CA ASP A 21 10.55 -0.73 23.06
C ASP A 21 10.09 -0.34 21.65
N LEU A 22 10.89 0.52 21.02
CA LEU A 22 10.65 1.02 19.66
C LEU A 22 10.69 -0.12 18.62
N VAL A 23 11.35 -1.24 18.91
CA VAL A 23 11.37 -2.41 18.04
C VAL A 23 10.03 -3.12 18.13
N LYS A 24 9.57 -3.39 19.35
CA LYS A 24 8.27 -4.02 19.59
C LYS A 24 7.10 -3.17 19.10
N GLN A 25 7.11 -1.86 19.31
CA GLN A 25 6.09 -0.97 18.74
C GLN A 25 6.13 -0.91 17.22
N ARG A 26 7.30 -1.05 16.61
CA ARG A 26 7.43 -1.10 15.15
C ARG A 26 6.90 -2.40 14.59
N GLU A 27 7.11 -3.51 15.29
CA GLU A 27 6.56 -4.83 14.94
C GLU A 27 5.04 -4.88 15.17
N GLU A 28 4.53 -4.31 16.26
CA GLU A 28 3.09 -4.21 16.58
C GLU A 28 2.36 -3.16 15.71
N ALA A 29 3.02 -2.09 15.27
CA ALA A 29 2.45 -1.14 14.32
C ALA A 29 2.54 -1.64 12.87
N ASN A 30 3.51 -2.51 12.56
CA ASN A 30 3.60 -3.27 11.32
C ASN A 30 2.66 -4.50 11.36
N ILE A 31 1.43 -4.37 11.89
CA ILE A 31 0.38 -5.35 11.60
C ILE A 31 0.12 -5.28 10.08
N SER A 32 0.93 -6.05 9.37
CA SER A 32 1.01 -6.24 7.92
C SER A 32 -0.33 -6.74 7.34
N GLY A 33 -1.26 -7.14 8.21
CA GLY A 33 -2.57 -7.71 7.87
C GLY A 33 -3.71 -6.73 7.56
N ASP A 34 -3.56 -5.40 7.74
CA ASP A 34 -4.62 -4.43 7.38
C ASP A 34 -4.22 -3.43 6.29
N ASP A 35 -3.35 -3.83 5.36
CA ASP A 35 -3.05 -3.00 4.20
C ASP A 35 -4.04 -3.25 3.04
N ALA A 36 -4.07 -2.32 2.07
CA ALA A 36 -5.00 -2.40 0.95
C ALA A 36 -4.77 -3.65 0.08
N PHE A 37 -3.52 -4.13 0.01
CA PHE A 37 -3.17 -5.38 -0.67
C PHE A 37 -3.80 -6.57 0.02
N SER A 38 -3.55 -6.76 1.32
CA SER A 38 -4.04 -7.92 2.09
C SER A 38 -5.57 -8.00 2.06
N ARG A 39 -6.26 -6.86 2.21
CA ARG A 39 -7.73 -6.80 2.12
C ARG A 39 -8.27 -7.25 0.76
N LEU A 40 -7.67 -6.80 -0.34
CA LEU A 40 -8.07 -7.23 -1.67
C LEU A 40 -7.68 -8.69 -1.93
N TYR A 41 -6.46 -9.09 -1.54
CA TYR A 41 -5.98 -10.46 -1.71
C TYR A 41 -6.90 -11.47 -1.00
N SER A 42 -7.31 -11.22 0.25
CA SER A 42 -8.29 -12.07 0.96
C SER A 42 -9.67 -12.08 0.29
N SER A 43 -10.12 -10.96 -0.28
CA SER A 43 -11.35 -10.92 -1.08
C SER A 43 -11.25 -11.76 -2.36
N PHE A 44 -10.06 -11.81 -2.97
CA PHE A 44 -9.79 -12.64 -4.14
C PHE A 44 -9.72 -14.12 -3.78
N GLU A 45 -9.03 -14.48 -2.70
CA GLU A 45 -8.95 -15.87 -2.23
C GLU A 45 -10.34 -16.42 -1.90
N SER A 46 -11.16 -15.66 -1.16
CA SER A 46 -12.54 -16.08 -0.86
C SER A 46 -13.40 -16.23 -2.13
N ALA A 47 -13.30 -15.29 -3.07
CA ALA A 47 -14.00 -15.41 -4.35
C ALA A 47 -13.50 -16.61 -5.19
N LEU A 48 -12.20 -16.92 -5.16
CA LEU A 48 -11.62 -18.08 -5.82
C LEU A 48 -12.07 -19.39 -5.16
N GLU A 49 -12.15 -19.45 -3.83
CA GLU A 49 -12.68 -20.60 -3.10
C GLU A 49 -14.14 -20.86 -3.47
N THR A 50 -14.97 -19.82 -3.55
CA THR A 50 -16.36 -19.97 -4.02
C THR A 50 -16.44 -20.41 -5.48
N LEU A 51 -15.50 -19.98 -6.33
CA LEU A 51 -15.43 -20.40 -7.73
C LEU A 51 -15.06 -21.89 -7.85
N LEU A 52 -14.09 -22.35 -7.06
CA LEU A 52 -13.69 -23.75 -7.02
C LEU A 52 -14.82 -24.63 -6.49
N GLN A 53 -15.49 -24.21 -5.42
CA GLN A 53 -16.66 -24.91 -4.88
C GLN A 53 -17.77 -25.03 -5.95
N LYS A 54 -18.09 -23.94 -6.66
CA LYS A 54 -19.04 -23.98 -7.78
C LYS A 54 -18.58 -24.88 -8.92
N THR A 55 -17.28 -24.97 -9.18
CA THR A 55 -16.75 -25.85 -10.22
C THR A 55 -16.89 -27.33 -9.84
N GLU A 56 -16.68 -27.66 -8.56
CA GLU A 56 -16.90 -29.00 -8.03
C GLU A 56 -18.39 -29.38 -8.06
N GLU A 57 -19.27 -28.49 -7.60
CA GLU A 57 -20.72 -28.68 -7.69
C GLU A 57 -21.17 -28.81 -9.17
N PHE A 58 -20.54 -28.08 -10.10
CA PHE A 58 -20.84 -28.17 -11.53
C PHE A 58 -20.48 -29.56 -12.09
N SER A 59 -19.36 -30.14 -11.63
CA SER A 59 -18.90 -31.46 -12.09
C SER A 59 -19.82 -32.61 -11.68
N SER A 60 -20.56 -32.45 -10.58
CA SER A 60 -21.52 -33.44 -10.06
C SER A 60 -22.97 -33.18 -10.47
N GLU A 61 -23.25 -32.04 -11.12
CA GLU A 61 -24.60 -31.63 -11.48
C GLU A 61 -25.15 -32.42 -12.67
N THR A 62 -26.33 -33.03 -12.48
CA THR A 62 -26.99 -33.86 -13.49
C THR A 62 -28.09 -33.10 -14.26
N ASN A 63 -28.62 -32.00 -13.69
CA ASN A 63 -29.63 -31.20 -14.35
C ASN A 63 -28.99 -30.25 -15.37
N ARG A 64 -29.24 -30.51 -16.66
CA ARG A 64 -28.68 -29.71 -17.78
C ARG A 64 -28.95 -28.21 -17.66
N ALA A 65 -30.16 -27.81 -17.25
CA ALA A 65 -30.50 -26.39 -17.13
C ALA A 65 -29.72 -25.72 -15.98
N LYS A 66 -29.60 -26.41 -14.84
CA LYS A 66 -28.83 -25.95 -13.69
C LYS A 66 -27.33 -25.89 -14.01
N ALA A 67 -26.80 -26.90 -14.68
CA ALA A 67 -25.40 -26.94 -15.13
C ALA A 67 -25.05 -25.77 -16.08
N VAL A 68 -25.94 -25.44 -17.02
CA VAL A 68 -25.75 -24.28 -17.94
C VAL A 68 -25.74 -22.96 -17.17
N ALA A 69 -26.69 -22.76 -16.25
CA ALA A 69 -26.75 -21.55 -15.42
C ALA A 69 -25.49 -21.38 -14.57
N MET A 70 -25.05 -22.47 -13.94
CA MET A 70 -23.89 -22.47 -13.05
C MET A 70 -22.58 -22.28 -13.79
N ASN A 71 -22.42 -22.89 -14.97
CA ASN A 71 -21.27 -22.66 -15.84
C ASN A 71 -21.19 -21.21 -16.33
N ALA A 72 -22.34 -20.57 -16.61
CA ALA A 72 -22.36 -19.15 -16.92
C ALA A 72 -21.93 -18.29 -15.71
N GLU A 73 -22.26 -18.69 -14.49
CA GLU A 73 -21.76 -18.03 -13.27
C GLU A 73 -20.26 -18.23 -13.04
N ILE A 74 -19.73 -19.44 -13.30
CA ILE A 74 -18.29 -19.75 -13.24
C ILE A 74 -17.55 -18.82 -14.21
N ARG A 75 -18.01 -18.70 -15.46
CA ARG A 75 -17.43 -17.79 -16.46
C ARG A 75 -17.45 -16.33 -16.02
N ARG A 76 -18.58 -15.84 -15.52
CA ARG A 76 -18.70 -14.45 -15.03
C ARG A 76 -17.77 -14.17 -13.86
N THR A 77 -17.66 -15.11 -12.92
CA THR A 77 -16.85 -14.94 -11.72
C THR A 77 -15.36 -15.02 -12.05
N LYS A 78 -14.96 -15.97 -12.89
CA LYS A 78 -13.59 -16.08 -13.42
C LYS A 78 -13.17 -14.81 -14.16
N ALA A 79 -14.03 -14.27 -15.02
CA ALA A 79 -13.77 -13.00 -15.73
C ALA A 79 -13.58 -11.82 -14.77
N ARG A 80 -14.49 -11.64 -13.78
CA ARG A 80 -14.35 -10.59 -12.76
C ARG A 80 -13.05 -10.69 -11.95
N LEU A 81 -12.61 -11.92 -11.64
CA LEU A 81 -11.34 -12.13 -10.95
C LEU A 81 -10.18 -11.70 -11.86
N LEU A 82 -10.13 -12.17 -13.11
CA LEU A 82 -9.07 -11.80 -14.05
C LEU A 82 -9.02 -10.28 -14.31
N GLU A 83 -10.17 -9.59 -14.39
CA GLU A 83 -10.25 -8.13 -14.55
C GLU A 83 -9.63 -7.36 -13.37
N GLY A 84 -9.70 -7.91 -12.15
CA GLY A 84 -9.15 -7.25 -10.98
C GLY A 84 -7.70 -7.65 -10.63
N VAL A 85 -7.13 -8.68 -11.27
CA VAL A 85 -5.72 -9.08 -11.11
C VAL A 85 -4.74 -7.92 -11.38
N PRO A 86 -4.90 -7.09 -12.44
CA PRO A 86 -4.02 -5.95 -12.68
C PRO A 86 -3.97 -4.96 -11.51
N LYS A 87 -5.11 -4.74 -10.83
CA LYS A 87 -5.17 -3.86 -9.65
C LYS A 87 -4.41 -4.46 -8.48
N LEU A 88 -4.52 -5.77 -8.27
CA LEU A 88 -3.79 -6.50 -7.23
C LEU A 88 -2.28 -6.49 -7.50
N GLN A 89 -1.87 -6.65 -8.77
CA GLN A 89 -0.48 -6.55 -9.21
C GLN A 89 0.11 -5.15 -8.96
N ARG A 90 -0.64 -4.09 -9.26
CA ARG A 90 -0.21 -2.71 -8.95
C ARG A 90 0.02 -2.49 -7.45
N LEU A 91 -0.81 -3.09 -6.59
CA LEU A 91 -0.64 -3.01 -5.14
C LEU A 91 0.53 -3.86 -4.64
N ALA A 92 0.81 -5.00 -5.28
CA ALA A 92 1.98 -5.83 -4.97
C ALA A 92 3.29 -5.10 -5.30
N LEU A 93 3.34 -4.39 -6.43
CA LEU A 93 4.52 -3.64 -6.88
C LEU A 93 4.73 -2.31 -6.15
N LYS A 94 3.74 -1.86 -5.37
CA LYS A 94 3.82 -0.62 -4.60
C LYS A 94 4.62 -0.84 -3.32
N ARG A 95 5.80 -0.22 -3.22
CA ARG A 95 6.58 -0.17 -1.98
C ARG A 95 5.87 0.67 -0.93
N VAL A 96 5.59 0.07 0.23
CA VAL A 96 4.97 0.75 1.38
C VAL A 96 5.97 0.80 2.54
N LYS A 97 6.01 1.92 3.28
CA LYS A 97 6.85 2.05 4.48
C LYS A 97 6.41 1.03 5.53
N GLY A 98 7.35 0.24 6.05
CA GLY A 98 7.08 -0.79 7.05
C GLY A 98 7.08 -2.22 6.49
N LEU A 99 6.98 -2.38 5.16
CA LEU A 99 7.06 -3.68 4.50
C LEU A 99 8.52 -4.13 4.34
N SER A 100 8.83 -5.37 4.70
CA SER A 100 10.14 -5.96 4.46
C SER A 100 10.38 -6.23 2.97
N GLN A 101 11.65 -6.38 2.57
CA GLN A 101 12.01 -6.79 1.21
C GLN A 101 11.39 -8.14 0.86
N GLU A 102 11.45 -9.08 1.80
CA GLU A 102 10.98 -10.44 1.64
C GLU A 102 9.46 -10.49 1.45
N GLU A 103 8.69 -9.71 2.23
CA GLU A 103 7.24 -9.60 2.04
C GLU A 103 6.87 -8.93 0.70
N PHE A 104 7.66 -7.97 0.23
CA PHE A 104 7.42 -7.31 -1.04
C PHE A 104 7.56 -8.27 -2.22
N ASP A 105 8.65 -9.04 -2.25
CA ASP A 105 8.89 -10.02 -3.32
C ASP A 105 7.86 -11.16 -3.25
N ALA A 106 7.53 -11.62 -2.04
CA ALA A 106 6.50 -12.64 -1.82
C ALA A 106 5.11 -12.22 -2.32
N ARG A 107 4.74 -10.93 -2.22
CA ARG A 107 3.45 -10.43 -2.73
C ARG A 107 3.33 -10.56 -4.24
N ASN A 108 4.42 -10.31 -4.97
CA ASN A 108 4.41 -10.49 -6.42
C ASN A 108 4.20 -11.97 -6.80
N ASP A 109 4.91 -12.88 -6.12
CA ASP A 109 4.76 -14.32 -6.33
C ASP A 109 3.36 -14.83 -5.96
N MET A 110 2.76 -14.29 -4.90
CA MET A 110 1.37 -14.58 -4.51
C MET A 110 0.37 -14.19 -5.62
N VAL A 111 0.55 -13.01 -6.24
CA VAL A 111 -0.33 -12.57 -7.34
C VAL A 111 -0.15 -13.45 -8.59
N LEU A 112 1.08 -13.84 -8.92
CA LEU A 112 1.35 -14.74 -10.05
C LEU A 112 0.72 -16.12 -9.84
N SER A 113 0.91 -16.72 -8.66
CA SER A 113 0.30 -18.01 -8.31
C SER A 113 -1.23 -17.93 -8.32
N LEU A 114 -1.81 -16.83 -7.81
CA LEU A 114 -3.25 -16.61 -7.81
C LEU A 114 -3.80 -16.52 -9.24
N ARG A 115 -3.10 -15.81 -10.14
CA ARG A 115 -3.47 -15.73 -11.56
C ARG A 115 -3.49 -17.11 -12.22
N GLU A 116 -2.43 -17.89 -12.04
CA GLU A 116 -2.33 -19.24 -12.59
C GLU A 116 -3.46 -20.15 -12.07
N LYS A 117 -3.79 -20.05 -10.78
CA LYS A 117 -4.94 -20.77 -10.19
C LYS A 117 -6.27 -20.36 -10.82
N ILE A 118 -6.49 -19.08 -11.12
CA ILE A 118 -7.73 -18.63 -11.80
C ILE A 118 -7.77 -19.17 -13.23
N GLU A 119 -6.67 -19.10 -13.97
CA GLU A 119 -6.59 -19.53 -15.37
C GLU A 119 -6.78 -21.05 -15.52
N SER A 120 -6.27 -21.84 -14.56
CA SER A 120 -6.40 -23.30 -14.53
C SER A 120 -7.79 -23.82 -14.16
N VAL A 121 -8.72 -22.96 -13.71
CA VAL A 121 -10.11 -23.38 -13.46
C VAL A 121 -10.74 -23.90 -14.76
N PRO A 122 -11.11 -25.19 -14.83
CA PRO A 122 -11.69 -25.78 -16.02
C PRO A 122 -13.10 -25.24 -16.21
N GLU A 123 -13.31 -24.55 -17.33
CA GLU A 123 -14.65 -24.22 -17.76
C GLU A 123 -15.24 -25.45 -18.44
N GLY A 124 -16.36 -25.95 -17.91
CA GLY A 124 -17.12 -26.93 -18.63
C GLY A 124 -17.47 -26.37 -20.00
N SER A 125 -16.92 -26.94 -21.07
CA SER A 125 -17.59 -26.81 -22.35
C SER A 125 -18.88 -27.61 -22.20
N VAL A 126 -20.00 -26.92 -21.91
CA VAL A 126 -21.25 -27.45 -22.45
C VAL A 126 -20.96 -27.49 -23.94
N PRO A 127 -20.95 -28.67 -24.59
CA PRO A 127 -20.69 -28.72 -26.00
C PRO A 127 -21.68 -27.75 -26.63
N ILE A 128 -21.10 -26.79 -27.32
CA ILE A 128 -21.81 -25.78 -28.07
C ILE A 128 -22.42 -26.54 -29.25
N ASN A 129 -23.50 -27.26 -28.99
CA ASN A 129 -24.34 -27.85 -30.01
C ASN A 129 -25.21 -26.76 -30.67
N GLY A 130 -24.75 -25.50 -30.68
CA GLY A 130 -25.57 -24.33 -31.00
C GLY A 130 -24.84 -23.15 -31.65
N TRP A 131 -23.51 -23.10 -31.64
CA TRP A 131 -22.69 -22.21 -32.46
C TRP A 131 -21.57 -23.02 -33.13
N THR A 132 -21.97 -23.99 -33.94
CA THR A 132 -21.19 -24.25 -35.14
C THR A 132 -21.53 -23.12 -36.10
N ALA A 133 -20.52 -22.46 -36.66
CA ALA A 133 -20.70 -21.74 -37.91
C ALA A 133 -21.37 -22.72 -38.88
N SER A 134 -22.63 -22.46 -39.20
CA SER A 134 -23.41 -23.38 -40.02
C SER A 134 -22.90 -23.35 -41.44
N THR A 135 -22.16 -24.41 -41.79
CA THR A 135 -22.11 -24.91 -43.16
C THR A 135 -23.54 -25.17 -43.63
N SER A 136 -24.06 -24.23 -44.43
CA SER A 136 -25.05 -24.42 -45.48
C SER A 136 -26.10 -25.54 -45.24
N TYR A 137 -27.10 -25.26 -44.42
CA TYR A 137 -28.43 -25.85 -44.63
C TYR A 137 -29.35 -24.78 -45.19
N THR A 138 -29.63 -24.90 -46.49
CA THR A 138 -30.67 -24.14 -47.17
C THR A 138 -32.02 -24.45 -46.53
N ASN A 139 -32.74 -23.40 -46.14
CA ASN A 139 -34.16 -23.37 -45.70
C ASN A 139 -34.47 -23.49 -44.19
N ILE A 140 -33.94 -22.57 -43.38
CA ILE A 140 -34.68 -22.08 -42.21
C ILE A 140 -35.03 -20.62 -42.49
N ARG A 141 -36.30 -20.35 -42.85
CA ARG A 141 -36.82 -18.98 -42.97
C ARG A 141 -37.18 -18.49 -41.56
N LEU A 142 -36.24 -17.79 -40.94
CA LEU A 142 -36.51 -16.95 -39.78
C LEU A 142 -37.03 -15.61 -40.31
N ASP A 143 -38.35 -15.44 -40.33
CA ASP A 143 -38.97 -14.13 -40.54
C ASP A 143 -38.82 -13.29 -39.27
N THR A 144 -37.57 -13.00 -38.89
CA THR A 144 -37.24 -11.99 -37.89
C THR A 144 -37.10 -10.67 -38.63
N ASN A 145 -38.03 -9.75 -38.38
CA ASN A 145 -38.00 -8.37 -38.86
C ASN A 145 -36.57 -7.81 -38.68
N VAL A 146 -35.86 -7.68 -39.79
CA VAL A 146 -34.41 -7.38 -39.88
C VAL A 146 -34.04 -6.09 -39.14
N SER A 147 -35.02 -5.21 -38.93
CA SER A 147 -34.91 -3.96 -38.19
C SER A 147 -34.62 -4.13 -36.69
N GLY A 148 -35.09 -5.20 -36.05
CA GLY A 148 -34.89 -5.40 -34.61
C GLY A 148 -33.50 -5.92 -34.25
N LEU A 149 -32.89 -6.69 -35.15
CA LEU A 149 -31.54 -7.22 -34.97
C LEU A 149 -30.47 -6.17 -35.28
N ASP A 150 -30.73 -5.26 -36.22
CA ASP A 150 -29.84 -4.13 -36.51
C ASP A 150 -29.72 -3.20 -35.30
N PHE A 151 -30.84 -2.89 -34.65
CA PHE A 151 -30.82 -2.06 -33.44
C PHE A 151 -30.06 -2.72 -32.28
N ILE A 152 -30.15 -4.05 -32.15
CA ILE A 152 -29.39 -4.79 -31.13
C ILE A 152 -27.90 -4.84 -31.51
N ALA A 153 -27.57 -5.01 -32.79
CA ALA A 153 -26.18 -5.01 -33.26
C ALA A 153 -25.53 -3.63 -33.07
N GLU A 154 -26.25 -2.56 -33.37
CA GLU A 154 -25.82 -1.18 -33.16
C GLU A 154 -25.71 -0.85 -31.65
N GLY A 155 -26.66 -1.32 -30.84
CA GLY A 155 -26.59 -1.24 -29.38
C GLY A 155 -25.39 -2.00 -28.79
N LEU A 156 -24.99 -3.11 -29.40
CA LEU A 156 -23.84 -3.90 -28.97
C LEU A 156 -22.51 -3.25 -29.41
N ASP A 157 -22.47 -2.65 -30.59
CA ASP A 157 -21.28 -1.95 -31.10
C ASP A 157 -21.03 -0.65 -30.35
N THR A 158 -22.09 0.09 -29.99
CA THR A 158 -21.99 1.26 -29.09
C THR A 158 -21.50 0.87 -27.69
N LEU A 159 -22.02 -0.23 -27.11
CA LEU A 159 -21.55 -0.73 -25.82
C LEU A 159 -20.08 -1.19 -25.87
N LYS A 160 -19.66 -1.81 -26.98
CA LYS A 160 -18.27 -2.19 -27.25
C LYS A 160 -17.35 -0.98 -27.37
N ASN A 161 -17.76 0.05 -28.08
CA ASN A 161 -17.00 1.28 -28.23
C ASN A 161 -16.87 2.03 -26.88
N MET A 162 -17.93 2.09 -26.07
CA MET A 162 -17.84 2.65 -24.71
C MET A 162 -16.93 1.83 -23.80
N ALA A 163 -16.97 0.49 -23.87
CA ALA A 163 -16.08 -0.35 -23.10
C ALA A 163 -14.60 -0.18 -23.52
N GLN A 164 -14.36 -0.01 -24.82
CA GLN A 164 -13.04 0.28 -25.37
C GLN A 164 -12.54 1.66 -24.95
N ASP A 165 -13.40 2.69 -24.99
CA ASP A 165 -13.07 4.04 -24.54
C ASP A 165 -12.78 4.10 -23.04
N ILE A 166 -13.50 3.36 -22.20
CA ILE A 166 -13.23 3.25 -20.75
C ILE A 166 -11.89 2.55 -20.51
N ASN A 167 -11.53 1.56 -21.33
CA ASN A 167 -10.24 0.88 -21.25
C ASN A 167 -9.10 1.83 -21.69
N GLU A 168 -9.29 2.58 -22.77
CA GLU A 168 -8.32 3.59 -23.23
C GLU A 168 -8.19 4.78 -22.27
N GLU A 169 -9.27 5.20 -21.58
CA GLU A 169 -9.24 6.26 -20.56
C GLU A 169 -8.54 5.78 -19.27
N LEU A 170 -8.61 4.47 -18.96
CA LEU A 170 -7.83 3.84 -17.90
C LEU A 170 -6.32 3.85 -18.24
N ASP A 171 -5.98 3.59 -19.51
CA ASP A 171 -4.60 3.62 -20.00
C ASP A 171 -4.08 5.08 -20.13
N ARG A 172 -4.93 6.04 -20.48
CA ARG A 172 -4.58 7.48 -20.50
C ARG A 172 -4.41 8.13 -19.11
N GLN A 173 -4.78 7.44 -18.02
CA GLN A 173 -4.45 7.87 -16.65
C GLN A 173 -3.06 7.38 -16.16
N GLU A 174 -2.29 6.69 -17.00
CA GLU A 174 -0.91 6.28 -16.72
C GLU A 174 0.10 7.45 -16.48
N PRO A 175 0.05 8.63 -17.16
CA PRO A 175 1.06 9.66 -17.00
C PRO A 175 0.95 10.51 -15.72
N LEU A 176 -0.13 10.36 -14.93
CA LEU A 176 -0.25 11.03 -13.62
C LEU A 176 0.55 10.31 -12.52
N VAL A 177 0.92 9.03 -12.71
CA VAL A 177 1.64 8.25 -11.69
C VAL A 177 3.13 8.57 -11.73
N ASP A 178 3.75 8.67 -12.91
CA ASP A 178 5.16 9.03 -13.05
C ASP A 178 5.45 10.48 -12.62
N GLU A 179 4.51 11.40 -12.89
CA GLU A 179 4.63 12.78 -12.45
C GLU A 179 4.46 12.93 -10.92
N ILE A 180 3.66 12.06 -10.30
CA ILE A 180 3.52 12.01 -8.84
C ILE A 180 4.75 11.37 -8.20
N ASP A 181 5.29 10.28 -8.76
CA ASP A 181 6.49 9.62 -8.24
C ASP A 181 7.71 10.53 -8.30
N THR A 182 7.91 11.23 -9.42
CA THR A 182 8.97 12.23 -9.53
C THR A 182 8.78 13.41 -8.57
N LYS A 183 7.54 13.84 -8.31
CA LYS A 183 7.25 14.88 -7.30
C LYS A 183 7.46 14.39 -5.86
N ILE A 184 7.15 13.13 -5.56
CA ILE A 184 7.36 12.52 -4.23
C ILE A 184 8.85 12.34 -3.96
N ASP A 185 9.63 11.85 -4.92
CA ASP A 185 11.07 11.69 -4.78
C ASP A 185 11.76 13.03 -4.61
N LYS A 186 11.37 14.05 -5.41
CA LYS A 186 11.90 15.40 -5.27
C LYS A 186 11.56 16.04 -3.91
N ALA A 187 10.32 15.89 -3.44
CA ALA A 187 9.93 16.38 -2.11
C ALA A 187 10.66 15.65 -0.97
N SER A 188 10.92 14.35 -1.12
CA SER A 188 11.69 13.54 -0.17
C SER A 188 13.16 13.97 -0.13
N THR A 189 13.77 14.24 -1.28
CA THR A 189 15.14 14.77 -1.36
C THR A 189 15.24 16.18 -0.79
N ASP A 190 14.27 17.04 -1.07
CA ASP A 190 14.22 18.41 -0.54
C ASP A 190 14.10 18.40 0.98
N LEU A 191 13.19 17.58 1.53
CA LEU A 191 13.02 17.40 2.99
C LEU A 191 14.27 16.87 3.69
N LYS A 192 14.98 15.92 3.07
CA LYS A 192 16.26 15.42 3.59
C LYS A 192 17.32 16.52 3.56
N SER A 193 17.41 17.28 2.46
CA SER A 193 18.38 18.37 2.34
C SER A 193 18.09 19.52 3.33
N THR A 194 16.83 19.85 3.59
CA THR A 194 16.45 20.85 4.60
C THR A 194 16.70 20.34 6.02
N ASN A 195 16.48 19.05 6.30
CA ASN A 195 16.85 18.48 7.60
C ASN A 195 18.36 18.51 7.82
N VAL A 196 19.17 18.19 6.81
CA VAL A 196 20.63 18.31 6.90
C VAL A 196 21.04 19.76 7.13
N LYS A 197 20.46 20.72 6.39
CA LYS A 197 20.73 22.16 6.59
C LYS A 197 20.31 22.64 7.98
N LEU A 198 19.12 22.25 8.46
CA LEU A 198 18.63 22.59 9.80
C LEU A 198 19.51 22.00 10.89
N LYS A 199 19.93 20.74 10.72
CA LYS A 199 20.86 20.07 11.60
C LYS A 199 22.20 20.81 11.62
N ASP A 200 22.77 21.13 10.47
CA ASP A 200 24.00 21.92 10.34
C ASP A 200 23.89 23.31 10.99
N THR A 201 22.76 24.00 10.84
CA THR A 201 22.52 25.30 11.48
C THR A 201 22.30 25.17 12.98
N ALA A 202 21.69 24.07 13.46
CA ALA A 202 21.51 23.80 14.89
C ALA A 202 22.84 23.43 15.56
N PHE A 203 23.68 22.64 14.90
CA PHE A 203 25.03 22.32 15.37
C PHE A 203 25.93 23.56 15.35
N ARG A 204 25.99 24.33 14.25
CA ARG A 204 26.76 25.60 14.22
C ARG A 204 26.23 26.65 15.20
N GLY A 205 24.91 26.74 15.39
CA GLY A 205 24.30 27.64 16.35
C GLY A 205 24.59 27.26 17.80
N GLY A 206 24.67 25.95 18.09
CA GLY A 206 25.09 25.44 19.39
C GLY A 206 26.58 25.65 19.64
N ASP A 207 27.43 25.30 18.67
CA ASP A 207 28.89 25.45 18.78
C ASP A 207 29.29 26.93 18.89
N GLY A 208 28.66 27.81 18.10
CA GLY A 208 28.91 29.25 18.17
C GLY A 208 28.44 29.91 19.47
N GLN A 209 27.39 29.39 20.11
CA GLN A 209 27.00 29.83 21.46
C GLN A 209 27.99 29.35 22.53
N VAL A 210 28.49 28.11 22.41
CA VAL A 210 29.51 27.58 23.32
C VAL A 210 30.83 28.35 23.15
N GLU A 211 31.22 28.71 21.92
CA GLU A 211 32.43 29.50 21.64
C GLU A 211 32.30 30.94 22.15
N ALA A 212 31.16 31.60 21.94
CA ALA A 212 30.91 32.95 22.44
C ALA A 212 30.88 33.03 23.98
N VAL A 213 30.33 32.01 24.65
CA VAL A 213 30.38 31.91 26.12
C VAL A 213 31.81 31.67 26.61
N CYS A 214 32.60 30.85 25.90
CA CYS A 214 34.01 30.63 26.23
C CYS A 214 34.86 31.90 26.05
N ASP A 215 34.64 32.68 24.99
CA ASP A 215 35.37 33.93 24.73
C ASP A 215 34.99 35.05 25.71
N ALA A 216 33.71 35.14 26.10
CA ALA A 216 33.26 36.07 27.14
C ALA A 216 33.96 35.79 28.48
N CYS A 217 33.99 34.52 28.92
CA CYS A 217 34.70 34.10 30.14
C CYS A 217 36.21 34.41 30.09
N ARG A 218 36.83 34.33 28.92
CA ARG A 218 38.26 34.62 28.74
C ARG A 218 38.56 36.13 28.79
N SER A 219 37.62 36.98 28.36
CA SER A 219 37.75 38.44 28.40
C SER A 219 37.56 39.06 29.80
N GLU A 220 36.87 38.35 30.70
CA GLU A 220 36.65 38.77 32.09
C GLU A 220 37.76 38.30 33.06
N GLY A 221 38.82 37.65 32.55
CA GLY A 221 39.99 37.29 33.36
C GLY A 221 39.75 36.14 34.34
N ALA A 222 38.80 35.26 34.06
CA ALA A 222 38.59 34.05 34.87
C ALA A 222 39.72 33.03 34.61
N ASP A 223 40.51 32.75 35.65
CA ASP A 223 41.58 31.75 35.60
C ASP A 223 41.02 30.36 35.30
N ALA A 224 41.63 29.66 34.33
CA ALA A 224 41.18 28.35 33.83
C ALA A 224 41.08 27.23 34.89
N SER A 225 41.53 27.48 36.13
CA SER A 225 41.54 26.53 37.25
C SER A 225 40.21 26.45 38.03
N THR A 226 39.26 27.36 37.81
CA THR A 226 37.94 27.34 38.48
C THR A 226 36.81 26.76 37.61
N CYS A 227 37.08 26.45 36.34
CA CYS A 227 36.12 25.84 35.42
C CYS A 227 35.94 24.35 35.72
N THR A 228 35.08 24.02 36.68
CA THR A 228 34.56 22.65 36.87
C THR A 228 33.15 22.57 36.28
N ALA A 229 32.75 21.41 35.76
CA ALA A 229 31.48 21.21 35.03
C ALA A 229 30.21 21.69 35.77
N ALA A 230 30.29 21.96 37.08
CA ALA A 230 29.22 22.53 37.89
C ALA A 230 28.91 24.02 37.54
N SER A 231 29.91 24.84 37.18
CA SER A 231 29.67 26.26 36.88
C SER A 231 28.97 26.50 35.53
N PHE A 232 29.03 25.54 34.61
CA PHE A 232 28.27 25.57 33.36
C PHE A 232 26.76 25.36 33.57
N LEU A 233 26.36 24.60 34.59
CA LEU A 233 24.94 24.35 34.90
C LEU A 233 24.29 25.58 35.57
N ASP A 234 25.00 26.26 36.47
CA ASP A 234 24.47 27.46 37.14
C ASP A 234 24.30 28.65 36.18
N ALA A 235 25.18 28.80 35.18
CA ALA A 235 25.02 29.83 34.15
C ALA A 235 23.80 29.57 33.23
N PHE A 236 23.48 28.30 32.96
CA PHE A 236 22.33 27.91 32.12
C PHE A 236 20.98 28.13 32.83
N VAL A 237 20.95 27.97 34.17
CA VAL A 237 19.77 28.22 35.01
C VAL A 237 19.49 29.73 35.19
N LEU A 238 20.52 30.58 35.19
CA LEU A 238 20.34 32.03 35.29
C LEU A 238 19.84 32.67 33.98
N SER A 239 20.28 32.17 32.82
CA SER A 239 19.84 32.71 31.51
C SER A 239 18.38 32.35 31.19
N THR A 240 17.87 31.22 31.68
CA THR A 240 16.45 30.84 31.52
C THR A 240 15.50 31.66 32.41
N SER A 241 16.02 32.41 33.40
CA SER A 241 15.21 33.23 34.31
C SER A 241 15.08 34.70 33.87
N PHE A 242 15.90 35.16 32.91
CA PHE A 242 15.74 36.47 32.27
C PHE A 242 15.13 36.30 30.88
N GLY A 243 13.79 36.37 30.85
CA GLY A 243 12.92 36.62 29.70
C GLY A 243 13.43 36.28 28.30
N LEU A 244 12.77 35.30 27.66
CA LEU A 244 12.73 35.18 26.19
C LEU A 244 12.41 36.55 25.55
N VAL A 245 13.42 37.28 25.10
CA VAL A 245 13.25 38.34 24.10
C VAL A 245 13.33 37.65 22.75
N TRP A 246 12.15 37.32 22.23
CA TRP A 246 11.97 36.81 20.88
C TRP A 246 12.30 37.92 19.88
N PHE A 247 13.51 37.93 19.34
CA PHE A 247 13.81 38.71 18.13
C PHE A 247 13.33 37.93 16.91
N GLY A 248 12.13 38.26 16.44
CA GLY A 248 11.61 37.77 15.16
C GLY A 248 12.45 38.23 13.97
N PRO A 249 12.36 37.53 12.82
CA PRO A 249 13.21 37.80 11.66
C PRO A 249 12.93 39.19 11.09
N ARG A 250 13.97 40.02 11.05
CA ARG A 250 13.95 41.32 10.37
C ARG A 250 13.99 41.08 8.87
N ALA A 251 12.83 41.18 8.22
CA ALA A 251 12.73 41.21 6.77
C ALA A 251 13.59 42.35 6.19
N ARG A 252 14.34 42.03 5.14
CA ARG A 252 14.76 42.98 4.10
C ARG A 252 14.04 42.61 2.82
#